data_AF-A0A1I1NWU5-F1
#
_entry.id   AF-A0A1I1NWU5-F1
#
_cell.length_a   1.000
_cell.length_b   1.000
_cell.length_c   1.000
_cell.angle_alpha   90.00
_cell.angle_beta   90.00
_cell.angle_gamma   90.00
#
_symmetry.space_group_name_H-M   'P 1'
#
loop_
_entity.id
_entity.type
_entity.pdbx_description
1 polymer ?
#
loop_
_entity_poly.entity_id
_entity_poly.type
_entity_poly.pdbx_seq_one_letter_code
_entity_poly.pdbx_strand_id
1 'polypeptide(L)'
;MNLTSDRQRFLQDELNTYEKTTQMNETERNALHEWVAAGNSVHENTCNAEDGHGNYIDFLDVYREEQDIRDTLSALSDEEKEEYLAELRGEDTIKSLKKRLDELLYKTDVYEKVLQRHNLIEEAETLMEEGHALSRAFDEWTEAEMGKLPEGELSWLK
;
A
#
# COMPACT_ATOMS: atom_id res chain seq x y z
N MET A 1 -19.56 33.56 26.32
CA MET A 1 -18.80 32.30 26.33
C MET A 1 -17.74 32.42 25.24
N ASN A 2 -16.48 32.16 25.56
CA ASN A 2 -15.37 32.31 24.63
C ASN A 2 -15.13 30.94 24.00
N LEU A 3 -15.53 30.73 22.75
CA LEU A 3 -15.54 29.41 22.10
C LEU A 3 -14.19 28.68 22.21
N THR A 4 -13.09 29.43 22.17
CA THR A 4 -11.73 28.92 22.29
C THR A 4 -11.43 28.31 23.65
N SER A 5 -11.93 28.90 24.74
CA SER A 5 -11.71 28.35 26.10
C SER A 5 -12.51 27.08 26.36
N ASP A 6 -13.71 26.99 25.79
CA ASP A 6 -14.57 25.81 25.95
C ASP A 6 -14.03 24.61 25.16
N ARG A 7 -13.53 24.84 23.94
CA ARG A 7 -12.87 23.80 23.14
C ARG A 7 -11.59 23.29 23.81
N GLN A 8 -10.76 24.19 24.31
CA GLN A 8 -9.50 23.79 24.93
C GLN A 8 -9.72 23.00 26.23
N ARG A 9 -10.77 23.33 27.01
CA ARG A 9 -11.17 22.53 28.18
C ARG A 9 -11.62 21.12 27.75
N PHE A 10 -12.43 21.02 26.70
CA PHE A 10 -12.88 19.73 26.17
C PHE A 10 -11.71 18.83 25.76
N LEU A 11 -10.75 19.37 24.99
CA LEU A 11 -9.57 18.62 24.56
C LEU A 11 -8.71 18.16 25.75
N GLN A 12 -8.59 18.98 26.79
CA GLN A 12 -7.85 18.61 28.00
C GLN A 12 -8.55 17.49 28.78
N ASP A 13 -9.88 17.52 28.88
CA ASP A 13 -10.66 16.47 29.54
C ASP A 13 -10.57 15.13 28.77
N GLU A 14 -10.56 15.21 27.45
CA GLU A 14 -10.34 14.08 26.55
C GLU A 14 -8.95 13.47 26.74
N LEU A 15 -7.90 14.29 26.69
CA LEU A 15 -6.51 13.87 26.96
C LEU A 15 -6.38 13.16 28.31
N ASN A 16 -6.93 13.75 29.38
CA ASN A 16 -6.90 13.19 30.73
C ASN A 16 -7.60 11.82 30.83
N THR A 17 -8.62 11.59 29.99
CA THR A 17 -9.33 10.31 29.93
C THR A 17 -8.51 9.29 29.16
N TYR A 18 -7.98 9.70 28.02
CA TYR A 18 -7.15 8.88 27.14
C TYR A 18 -5.91 8.34 27.84
N GLU A 19 -5.19 9.17 28.59
CA GLU A 19 -3.99 8.77 29.34
C GLU A 19 -4.26 7.72 30.42
N LYS A 20 -5.50 7.61 30.92
CA LYS A 20 -5.86 6.61 31.94
C LYS A 20 -6.15 5.24 31.34
N THR A 21 -6.65 5.21 30.12
CA THR A 21 -7.07 3.99 29.43
C THR A 21 -5.99 3.44 28.51
N THR A 22 -5.12 4.30 28.02
CA THR A 22 -4.13 3.97 26.98
C THR A 22 -2.74 3.88 27.58
N GLN A 23 -2.11 2.70 27.45
CA GLN A 23 -0.72 2.53 27.84
C GLN A 23 0.18 3.35 26.91
N MET A 24 1.07 4.17 27.47
CA MET A 24 2.04 4.95 26.71
C MET A 24 3.34 5.18 27.49
N ASN A 25 4.45 5.36 26.77
CA ASN A 25 5.73 5.78 27.35
C ASN A 25 5.83 7.32 27.46
N GLU A 26 6.90 7.82 28.06
CA GLU A 26 7.07 9.26 28.31
C GLU A 26 7.20 10.08 27.01
N THR A 27 7.85 9.52 25.98
CA THR A 27 8.01 10.18 24.67
C THR A 27 6.67 10.29 23.96
N GLU A 28 5.90 9.20 23.93
CA GLU A 28 4.54 9.15 23.40
C GLU A 28 3.62 10.14 24.12
N ARG A 29 3.72 10.22 25.45
CA ARG A 29 2.96 11.19 26.24
C ARG A 29 3.30 12.62 25.84
N ASN A 30 4.58 12.96 25.75
CA ASN A 30 5.00 14.31 25.36
C ASN A 30 4.48 14.69 23.96
N ALA A 31 4.59 13.78 22.99
CA ALA A 31 4.07 14.01 21.64
C ALA A 31 2.54 14.21 21.62
N LEU A 32 1.79 13.42 22.39
CA LEU A 32 0.34 13.56 22.53
C LEU A 32 -0.05 14.90 23.16
N HIS A 33 0.69 15.37 24.17
CA HIS A 33 0.47 16.68 24.79
C HIS A 33 0.74 17.82 23.81
N GLU A 34 1.82 17.75 23.02
CA GLU A 34 2.10 18.74 21.97
C GLU A 34 1.00 18.77 20.91
N TRP A 35 0.51 17.61 20.49
CA TRP A 35 -0.60 17.46 19.54
C TRP A 35 -1.90 18.12 20.05
N VAL A 36 -2.26 17.85 21.30
CA VAL A 36 -3.45 18.45 21.95
C VAL A 36 -3.26 19.94 22.20
N ALA A 37 -2.05 20.38 22.56
CA ALA A 37 -1.71 21.80 22.73
C ALA A 37 -1.82 22.59 21.42
N ALA A 38 -1.54 21.95 20.27
CA ALA A 38 -1.81 22.50 18.94
C ALA A 38 -3.31 22.57 18.60
N GLY A 39 -4.17 22.03 19.47
CA GLY A 39 -5.61 22.12 19.36
C GLY A 39 -6.22 20.96 18.60
N ASN A 40 -5.62 19.77 18.60
CA ASN A 40 -6.18 18.59 17.95
C ASN A 40 -6.77 17.62 19.00
N SER A 41 -7.71 16.78 18.59
CA SER A 41 -8.24 15.68 19.41
C SER A 41 -7.27 14.51 19.45
N VAL A 42 -7.26 13.75 20.55
CA VAL A 42 -6.49 12.50 20.64
C VAL A 42 -6.99 11.43 19.67
N HIS A 43 -8.26 11.54 19.25
CA HIS A 43 -8.92 10.65 18.29
C HIS A 43 -8.82 11.13 16.84
N GLU A 44 -8.20 12.28 16.62
CA GLU A 44 -7.82 12.75 15.29
C GLU A 44 -6.40 12.27 14.96
N ASN A 45 -6.06 12.22 13.67
CA ASN A 45 -4.71 11.89 13.22
C ASN A 45 -4.26 12.83 12.09
N THR A 46 -2.98 12.78 11.74
CA THR A 46 -2.32 13.73 10.82
C THR A 46 -2.67 13.52 9.35
N CYS A 47 -3.22 12.36 8.99
CA CYS A 47 -3.33 11.90 7.60
C CYS A 47 -4.70 11.31 7.23
N ASN A 48 -5.71 11.46 8.08
CA ASN A 48 -7.02 10.80 7.96
C ASN A 48 -6.93 9.27 7.79
N ALA A 49 -5.96 8.63 8.46
CA ALA A 49 -5.77 7.19 8.41
C ALA A 49 -6.94 6.43 9.06
N GLU A 50 -7.26 5.27 8.50
CA GLU A 50 -8.30 4.34 8.97
C GLU A 50 -7.74 2.93 9.16
N ASP A 51 -8.40 2.13 10.00
CA ASP A 51 -8.04 0.75 10.34
C ASP A 51 -8.35 -0.29 9.24
N GLY A 52 -8.71 0.16 8.03
CA GLY A 52 -9.17 -0.69 6.92
C GLY A 52 -10.59 -1.23 7.08
N HIS A 53 -11.28 -0.91 8.17
CA HIS A 53 -12.70 -1.20 8.40
C HIS A 53 -13.58 0.06 8.42
N GLY A 54 -13.01 1.21 8.07
CA GLY A 54 -13.69 2.50 8.04
C GLY A 54 -13.71 3.23 9.38
N ASN A 55 -12.95 2.79 10.38
CA ASN A 55 -12.78 3.54 11.63
C ASN A 55 -11.47 4.33 11.57
N TYR A 56 -11.55 5.63 11.85
CA TYR A 56 -10.35 6.44 12.02
C TYR A 56 -9.54 5.95 13.21
N ILE A 57 -8.23 5.87 13.02
CA ILE A 57 -7.29 5.52 14.08
C ILE A 57 -6.84 6.77 14.85
N ASP A 58 -6.44 6.59 16.10
CA ASP A 58 -6.03 7.69 16.97
C ASP A 58 -4.65 8.24 16.55
N PHE A 59 -4.33 9.46 17.01
CA PHE A 59 -3.00 10.07 16.81
C PHE A 59 -1.87 9.13 17.25
N LEU A 60 -2.05 8.46 18.39
CA LEU A 60 -1.02 7.64 19.00
C LEU A 60 -0.68 6.41 18.15
N ASP A 61 -1.66 5.85 17.43
CA ASP A 61 -1.43 4.70 16.56
C ASP A 61 -0.58 5.10 15.35
N VAL A 62 -0.90 6.23 14.71
CA VAL A 62 -0.08 6.80 13.63
C VAL A 62 1.33 7.15 14.12
N TYR A 63 1.44 7.76 15.30
CA TYR A 63 2.73 8.12 15.88
C TYR A 63 3.63 6.90 16.09
N ARG A 64 3.06 5.79 16.58
CA ARG A 64 3.79 4.53 16.79
C ARG A 64 4.23 3.89 15.49
N GLU A 65 3.35 3.83 14.50
CA GLU A 65 3.68 3.30 13.19
C GLU A 65 4.81 4.12 12.53
N GLU A 66 4.72 5.45 12.58
CA GLU A 66 5.80 6.32 12.08
C GLU A 66 7.13 6.08 12.83
N GLN A 67 7.07 5.84 14.13
CA GLN A 67 8.27 5.55 14.92
C GLN A 67 8.88 4.20 14.55
N ASP A 68 8.04 3.16 14.39
CA ASP A 68 8.48 1.83 13.93
C ASP A 68 9.12 1.89 12.54
N ILE A 69 8.57 2.72 11.64
CA ILE A 69 9.15 3.01 10.33
C ILE A 69 10.54 3.68 10.49
N ARG A 70 10.66 4.73 11.32
CA ARG A 70 11.94 5.40 11.56
C ARG A 70 12.99 4.46 12.16
N ASP A 71 12.59 3.64 13.13
CA ASP A 71 13.47 2.69 13.80
C ASP A 71 13.94 1.61 12.83
N THR A 72 13.04 1.07 12.01
CA THR A 72 13.37 0.12 10.94
C THR A 72 14.36 0.74 9.95
N LEU A 73 14.06 1.93 9.43
CA LEU A 73 14.93 2.64 8.49
C LEU A 73 16.32 2.92 9.07
N SER A 74 16.43 3.16 10.39
CA SER A 74 17.71 3.43 11.04
C SER A 74 18.67 2.24 11.02
N ALA A 75 18.13 1.01 10.93
CA ALA A 75 18.90 -0.23 10.93
C ALA A 75 19.28 -0.71 9.51
N LEU A 76 18.67 -0.16 8.46
CA LEU A 76 18.84 -0.57 7.07
C LEU A 76 19.96 0.22 6.36
N SER A 77 20.57 -0.42 5.36
CA SER A 77 21.43 0.29 4.39
C SER A 77 20.60 1.17 3.45
N ASP A 78 21.23 2.10 2.72
CA ASP A 78 20.50 3.03 1.86
C ASP A 78 19.73 2.33 0.71
N GLU A 79 20.26 1.23 0.18
CA GLU A 79 19.56 0.41 -0.81
C GLU A 79 18.34 -0.29 -0.21
N GLU A 80 18.48 -0.85 0.99
CA GLU A 80 17.38 -1.52 1.69
C GLU A 80 16.31 -0.54 2.17
N LYS A 81 16.68 0.72 2.50
CA LYS A 81 15.72 1.77 2.84
C LYS A 81 14.81 2.11 1.66
N GLU A 82 15.38 2.29 0.47
CA GLU A 82 14.56 2.60 -0.71
C GLU A 82 13.64 1.43 -1.04
N GLU A 83 14.15 0.19 -0.94
CA GLU A 83 13.34 -1.01 -1.12
C GLU A 83 12.17 -1.07 -0.12
N TYR A 84 12.45 -0.87 1.18
CA TYR A 84 11.43 -0.88 2.23
C TYR A 84 10.38 0.23 2.03
N LEU A 85 10.80 1.44 1.69
CA LEU A 85 9.88 2.56 1.44
C LEU A 85 9.03 2.34 0.18
N ALA A 86 9.59 1.78 -0.88
CA ALA A 86 8.85 1.42 -2.08
C ALA A 86 7.79 0.36 -1.76
N GLU A 87 8.12 -0.67 -0.96
CA GLU A 87 7.15 -1.66 -0.49
C GLU A 87 6.02 -1.03 0.33
N LEU A 88 6.32 -0.09 1.24
CA LEU A 88 5.30 0.65 2.00
C LEU A 88 4.37 1.49 1.12
N ARG A 89 4.88 2.02 -0.01
CA ARG A 89 4.08 2.77 -0.99
C ARG A 89 3.25 1.86 -1.91
N GLY A 90 3.45 0.54 -1.84
CA GLY A 90 2.84 -0.42 -2.76
C GLY A 90 3.47 -0.39 -4.16
N GLU A 91 4.72 0.07 -4.27
CA GLU A 91 5.46 0.10 -5.53
C GLU A 91 6.17 -1.24 -5.78
N ASP A 92 6.27 -1.61 -7.06
CA ASP A 92 7.02 -2.79 -7.48
C ASP A 92 8.55 -2.53 -7.34
N THR A 93 9.20 -3.23 -6.42
CA THR A 93 10.66 -3.26 -6.29
C THR A 93 11.29 -4.30 -7.20
N ILE A 94 12.58 -4.14 -7.55
CA ILE A 94 13.32 -5.15 -8.34
C ILE A 94 13.22 -6.54 -7.70
N LYS A 95 13.29 -6.62 -6.37
CA LYS A 95 13.16 -7.88 -5.63
C LYS A 95 11.76 -8.45 -5.68
N SER A 96 10.73 -7.63 -5.50
CA SER A 96 9.33 -8.08 -5.61
C SER A 96 9.02 -8.60 -7.02
N LEU A 97 9.52 -7.90 -8.06
CA LEU A 97 9.41 -8.30 -9.45
C LEU A 97 10.15 -9.61 -9.74
N LYS A 98 11.38 -9.77 -9.22
CA LYS A 98 12.12 -11.03 -9.33
C LYS A 98 11.39 -12.18 -8.68
N LYS A 99 10.85 -12.00 -7.47
CA LYS A 99 10.06 -13.02 -6.77
C LYS A 99 8.82 -13.41 -7.58
N ARG A 100 8.11 -12.44 -8.16
CA ARG A 100 6.94 -12.69 -9.02
C ARG A 100 7.34 -13.42 -10.30
N LEU A 101 8.46 -13.05 -10.91
CA LEU A 101 9.01 -13.71 -12.09
C LEU A 101 9.35 -15.18 -11.78
N ASP A 102 10.03 -15.46 -10.67
CA ASP A 102 10.37 -16.82 -10.26
C ASP A 102 9.12 -17.69 -10.05
N GLU A 103 8.08 -17.13 -9.42
CA GLU A 103 6.80 -17.83 -9.24
C GLU A 103 6.11 -18.13 -10.58
N LEU A 104 6.12 -17.18 -11.52
CA LEU A 104 5.57 -17.37 -12.86
C LEU A 104 6.35 -18.44 -13.63
N LEU A 105 7.67 -18.40 -13.61
CA LEU A 105 8.52 -19.41 -14.25
C LEU A 105 8.23 -20.80 -13.70
N TYR A 106 8.08 -20.92 -12.38
CA TYR A 106 7.71 -22.19 -11.75
C TYR A 106 6.32 -22.68 -12.19
N LYS A 107 5.31 -21.81 -12.21
CA LYS A 107 3.96 -22.18 -12.67
C LYS A 107 3.96 -22.60 -14.14
N THR A 108 4.68 -21.89 -15.00
CA THR A 108 4.81 -22.23 -16.42
C THR A 108 5.43 -23.61 -16.61
N ASP A 109 6.51 -23.94 -15.90
CA ASP A 109 7.12 -25.29 -15.95
C ASP A 109 6.13 -26.38 -15.50
N VAL A 110 5.35 -26.13 -14.45
CA VAL A 110 4.31 -27.07 -14.01
C VAL A 110 3.21 -27.23 -15.05
N TYR A 111 2.72 -26.14 -15.64
CA TYR A 111 1.68 -26.18 -16.67
C TYR A 111 2.15 -26.88 -17.93
N GLU A 112 3.38 -26.61 -18.39
CA GLU A 112 3.96 -27.30 -19.54
C GLU A 112 3.99 -28.82 -19.32
N LYS A 113 4.44 -29.28 -18.14
CA LYS A 113 4.44 -30.70 -17.78
C LYS A 113 3.04 -31.31 -17.78
N VAL A 114 2.03 -30.57 -17.32
CA VAL A 114 0.63 -31.02 -17.36
C VAL A 114 0.16 -31.14 -18.81
N LEU A 115 0.38 -30.12 -19.64
CA LEU A 115 -0.01 -30.13 -21.05
C LEU A 115 0.65 -31.28 -21.81
N GLN A 116 1.95 -31.51 -21.60
CA GLN A 116 2.69 -32.64 -22.18
C GLN A 116 2.08 -33.98 -21.75
N ARG A 117 1.80 -34.16 -20.45
CA ARG A 117 1.22 -35.39 -19.91
C ARG A 117 -0.17 -35.70 -20.49
N HIS A 118 -0.91 -34.68 -20.86
CA HIS A 118 -2.27 -34.79 -21.40
C HIS A 118 -2.34 -34.64 -22.93
N ASN A 119 -1.21 -34.48 -23.63
CA ASN A 119 -1.13 -34.22 -25.08
C ASN A 119 -1.94 -32.99 -25.52
N LEU A 120 -1.94 -31.92 -24.71
CA LEU A 120 -2.71 -30.69 -24.94
C LEU A 120 -1.85 -29.53 -25.48
N ILE A 121 -0.61 -29.80 -25.91
CA ILE A 121 0.34 -28.75 -26.33
C ILE A 121 -0.15 -28.00 -27.57
N GLU A 122 -0.54 -28.71 -28.63
CA GLU A 122 -1.03 -28.08 -29.87
C GLU A 122 -2.32 -27.27 -29.64
N GLU A 123 -3.22 -27.77 -28.79
CA GLU A 123 -4.44 -27.05 -28.42
C GLU A 123 -4.12 -25.77 -27.64
N ALA A 124 -3.20 -25.84 -26.67
CA ALA A 124 -2.74 -24.68 -25.93
C ALA A 124 -2.07 -23.64 -26.84
N GLU A 125 -1.24 -24.07 -27.80
CA GLU A 125 -0.62 -23.18 -28.80
C GLU A 125 -1.68 -22.47 -29.66
N THR A 126 -2.68 -23.21 -30.13
CA THR A 126 -3.80 -22.64 -30.90
C THR A 126 -4.54 -21.58 -30.09
N LEU A 127 -4.87 -21.89 -28.82
CA LEU A 127 -5.55 -20.93 -27.93
C LEU A 127 -4.70 -19.70 -27.62
N MET A 128 -3.38 -19.86 -27.50
CA MET A 128 -2.46 -18.74 -27.31
C MET A 128 -2.45 -17.83 -28.55
N GLU A 129 -2.40 -18.38 -29.76
CA GLU A 129 -2.47 -17.62 -31.02
C GLU A 129 -3.80 -16.86 -31.15
N GLU A 130 -4.93 -17.51 -30.84
CA GLU A 130 -6.25 -16.89 -30.82
C GLU A 130 -6.31 -15.73 -29.81
N GLY A 131 -5.77 -15.92 -28.62
CA GLY A 131 -5.67 -14.88 -27.59
C GLY A 131 -4.85 -13.68 -28.05
N HIS A 132 -3.69 -13.92 -28.68
CA HIS A 132 -2.86 -12.85 -29.25
C HIS A 132 -3.55 -12.11 -30.41
N ALA A 133 -4.29 -12.82 -31.25
CA ALA A 133 -5.07 -12.19 -32.31
C ALA A 133 -6.18 -11.29 -31.74
N LEU A 134 -6.88 -11.76 -30.70
CA LEU A 134 -7.93 -10.99 -30.03
C LEU A 134 -7.37 -9.73 -29.34
N SER A 135 -6.23 -9.85 -28.65
CA SER A 135 -5.57 -8.69 -28.03
C SER A 135 -5.22 -7.63 -29.06
N ARG A 136 -4.59 -8.01 -30.18
CA ARG A 136 -4.22 -7.06 -31.23
C ARG A 136 -5.44 -6.37 -31.83
N ALA A 137 -6.52 -7.12 -32.07
CA ALA A 137 -7.77 -6.54 -32.56
C ALA A 137 -8.39 -5.55 -31.57
N PHE A 138 -8.29 -5.83 -30.26
CA PHE A 138 -8.74 -4.91 -29.21
C PHE A 138 -7.89 -3.65 -29.15
N ASP A 139 -6.56 -3.76 -29.27
CA ASP A 139 -5.65 -2.61 -29.30
C ASP A 139 -5.95 -1.72 -30.51
N GLU A 140 -6.10 -2.30 -31.71
CA GLU A 140 -6.46 -1.58 -32.94
C GLU A 140 -7.81 -0.86 -32.81
N TRP A 141 -8.81 -1.53 -32.24
CA TRP A 141 -10.12 -0.92 -31.97
C TRP A 141 -10.00 0.24 -30.97
N THR A 142 -9.25 0.06 -29.89
CA THR A 142 -9.05 1.08 -28.85
C THR A 142 -8.34 2.30 -29.42
N GLU A 143 -7.30 2.11 -30.24
CA GLU A 143 -6.62 3.21 -30.93
C GLU A 143 -7.55 3.95 -31.91
N ALA A 144 -8.45 3.24 -32.60
CA ALA A 144 -9.39 3.83 -33.53
C ALA A 144 -10.48 4.67 -32.83
N GLU A 145 -10.96 4.24 -31.67
CA GLU A 145 -12.07 4.88 -30.94
C GLU A 145 -11.58 5.97 -29.96
N MET A 146 -10.47 5.71 -29.26
CA MET A 146 -9.94 6.58 -28.20
C MET A 146 -8.68 7.36 -28.62
N GLY A 147 -8.17 7.12 -29.83
CA GLY A 147 -6.88 7.63 -30.28
C GLY A 147 -5.71 6.81 -29.71
N LYS A 148 -4.48 7.12 -30.12
CA LYS A 148 -3.30 6.43 -29.57
C LYS A 148 -3.23 6.63 -28.06
N LEU A 149 -3.41 5.54 -27.32
CA LEU A 149 -3.10 5.53 -25.90
C LEU A 149 -1.60 5.78 -25.71
N PRO A 150 -1.19 6.57 -24.72
CA PRO A 150 0.22 6.73 -24.39
C PRO A 150 0.84 5.36 -24.11
N GLU A 151 2.03 5.10 -24.68
CA GLU A 151 2.75 3.84 -24.48
C GLU A 151 2.94 3.59 -22.98
N GLY A 152 2.22 2.62 -22.42
CA GLY A 152 2.38 2.25 -21.01
C GLY A 152 1.21 1.48 -20.39
N GLU A 153 -0.03 1.65 -20.85
CA GLU A 153 -1.18 1.11 -20.10
C GLU A 153 -1.59 -0.34 -20.49
N LEU A 154 -1.09 -0.90 -21.58
CA LEU A 154 -1.40 -2.27 -22.04
C LEU A 154 -0.18 -3.01 -22.62
N SER A 155 1.01 -2.85 -22.01
CA SER A 155 2.25 -3.44 -22.55
C SER A 155 2.46 -4.94 -22.28
N TRP A 156 1.55 -5.62 -21.57
CA TRP A 156 1.74 -6.99 -21.11
C TRP A 156 1.46 -8.09 -22.15
N LEU A 157 1.25 -7.72 -23.42
CA LEU A 157 1.01 -8.64 -24.53
C LEU A 157 1.97 -8.48 -25.73
N LYS A 158 3.08 -7.73 -25.58
CA LYS A 158 4.16 -7.65 -26.58
C LYS A 158 5.31 -8.62 -26.30
#